data_AF-A0A5N6KJP7-F1
#
_entry.id   AF-A0A5N6KJP7-F1
#
_cell.length_a   1.000
_cell.length_b   1.000
_cell.length_c   1.000
_cell.angle_alpha   90.00
_cell.angle_beta   90.00
_cell.angle_gamma   90.00
#
_symmetry.space_group_name_H-M   'P 1'
#
loop_
_entity.id
_entity.type
_entity.pdbx_description
1 polymer ?
#
loop_
_entity_poly.entity_id
_entity_poly.type
_entity_poly.pdbx_seq_one_letter_code
_entity_poly.pdbx_strand_id
1 'polypeptide(L)'
;MVDKLCGFKADGTRATPYKFVHLLPLVVDSLGASTQEEDTEGLLTAGHYVSFTNPLASNISTAPEHESNLDASARIGGGRLEESFMASSHAKFYTAINTVSIAPCIVGKSNMFRRSHLNYLTSTSSDYAPGIDFFSENICEDHLIGDLLWRKQIPEEKAGEKWNKHGLVLGDLAIQPMAGMSVREYIARRVRWLRVRKWTVTLATFVEPGVEPLLCSAYGSFAITTLPWFHENLGMPQTWLAFIIVWLSNVVAWMALDWAVYTNLHSGASIEVDTNTPSFARPPRSRSRRPFIEWASAWLGREILALPVWTWACLGGTTVMWRGKKFRVNLDMKVIEIRDGRKLSIPEIENGRAHSKDRQD
;
A
#
# COMPACT_ATOMS: atom_id res chain seq x y z
N MET A 1 13.26 13.62 3.86
CA MET A 1 11.86 14.17 3.90
C MET A 1 11.77 15.65 4.27
N VAL A 2 12.32 16.10 5.41
CA VAL A 2 12.20 17.50 5.88
C VAL A 2 12.68 18.50 4.83
N ASP A 3 13.84 18.25 4.23
CA ASP A 3 14.40 19.12 3.20
C ASP A 3 13.45 19.30 2.02
N LYS A 4 12.86 18.20 1.53
CA LYS A 4 11.86 18.24 0.47
C LYS A 4 10.61 19.04 0.90
N LEU A 5 10.11 18.83 2.12
CA LEU A 5 8.92 19.53 2.64
C LEU A 5 9.14 21.04 2.75
N CYS A 6 10.31 21.45 3.22
CA CYS A 6 10.68 22.85 3.44
C CYS A 6 11.29 23.53 2.20
N GLY A 7 11.62 22.76 1.16
CA GLY A 7 12.29 23.26 -0.02
C GLY A 7 13.78 23.54 0.19
N PHE A 8 14.44 22.89 1.16
CA PHE A 8 15.88 23.02 1.34
C PHE A 8 16.62 22.23 0.26
N LYS A 9 17.66 22.83 -0.32
CA LYS A 9 18.55 22.18 -1.28
C LYS A 9 19.94 22.01 -0.69
N ALA A 10 20.70 21.05 -1.24
CA ALA A 10 22.07 20.76 -0.82
C ALA A 10 23.04 21.94 -1.00
N ASP A 11 22.77 22.84 -1.95
CA ASP A 11 23.57 24.05 -2.21
C ASP A 11 23.24 25.22 -1.25
N GLY A 12 22.39 25.00 -0.23
CA GLY A 12 21.94 26.02 0.70
C GLY A 12 20.84 26.95 0.15
N THR A 13 20.46 26.81 -1.12
CA THR A 13 19.35 27.59 -1.70
C THR A 13 17.99 27.02 -1.29
N ARG A 14 16.93 27.82 -1.46
CA ARG A 14 15.54 27.39 -1.23
C ARG A 14 14.79 27.20 -2.54
N ALA A 15 14.17 26.03 -2.68
CA ALA A 15 13.14 25.74 -3.67
C ALA A 15 11.76 26.10 -3.12
N THR A 16 10.74 26.03 -3.98
CA THR A 16 9.33 26.10 -3.56
C THR A 16 9.01 24.97 -2.59
N PRO A 17 8.51 25.27 -1.37
CA PRO A 17 8.17 24.27 -0.37
C PRO A 17 6.95 23.46 -0.78
N TYR A 18 6.77 22.30 -0.15
CA TYR A 18 5.64 21.41 -0.40
C TYR A 18 4.67 21.42 0.79
N LYS A 19 3.36 21.32 0.52
CA LYS A 19 2.35 21.16 1.57
C LYS A 19 2.44 19.79 2.25
N PHE A 20 2.78 18.77 1.47
CA PHE A 20 2.83 17.37 1.85
C PHE A 20 3.98 16.66 1.11
N VAL A 21 4.72 15.79 1.78
CA VAL A 21 5.71 14.91 1.13
C VAL A 21 5.57 13.50 1.64
N HIS A 22 6.03 12.53 0.86
CA HIS A 22 5.96 11.12 1.22
C HIS A 22 7.09 10.32 0.59
N LEU A 23 7.35 9.14 1.15
CA LEU A 23 8.27 8.15 0.60
C LEU A 23 7.53 7.13 -0.27
N LEU A 24 8.28 6.40 -1.10
CA LEU A 24 7.76 5.21 -1.75
C LEU A 24 7.76 4.06 -0.72
N PRO A 25 6.60 3.50 -0.36
CA PRO A 25 6.55 2.33 0.51
C PRO A 25 7.09 1.08 -0.20
N LEU A 26 7.84 0.28 0.54
CA LEU A 26 8.34 -1.02 0.13
C LEU A 26 8.05 -2.02 1.25
N VAL A 27 7.69 -3.24 0.90
CA VAL A 27 7.46 -4.33 1.86
C VAL A 27 8.53 -5.38 1.67
N VAL A 28 9.05 -5.90 2.77
CA VAL A 28 9.96 -7.06 2.79
C VAL A 28 9.33 -8.16 3.64
N ASP A 29 9.09 -9.32 3.03
CA ASP A 29 8.61 -10.49 3.76
C ASP A 29 9.73 -11.06 4.62
N SER A 30 9.58 -10.91 5.92
CA SER A 30 10.45 -11.52 6.91
C SER A 30 9.80 -12.85 7.27
N LEU A 31 10.13 -13.91 6.51
CA LEU A 31 9.77 -15.28 6.87
C LEU A 31 10.30 -15.54 8.28
N GLY A 32 9.43 -15.43 9.28
CA GLY A 32 9.71 -15.55 10.71
C GLY A 32 11.20 -15.41 11.00
N ALA A 33 11.72 -14.18 11.04
CA ALA A 33 13.00 -13.93 11.68
C ALA A 33 12.88 -14.61 13.03
N SER A 34 13.59 -15.73 13.17
CA SER A 34 13.59 -16.54 14.36
C SER A 34 13.77 -15.59 15.54
N THR A 35 12.96 -15.82 16.58
CA THR A 35 13.20 -15.41 17.96
C THR A 35 14.64 -15.72 18.38
N GLN A 36 15.57 -14.91 17.93
CA GLN A 36 16.95 -14.81 18.38
C GLN A 36 17.29 -13.32 18.39
N GLU A 37 16.89 -12.70 19.50
CA GLU A 37 17.58 -11.68 20.28
C GLU A 37 17.97 -10.33 19.62
N GLU A 38 18.18 -10.21 18.31
CA GLU A 38 18.62 -8.94 17.71
C GLU A 38 17.49 -7.97 17.34
N ASP A 39 16.34 -8.46 16.86
CA ASP A 39 15.23 -7.58 16.44
C ASP A 39 14.32 -7.15 17.61
N THR A 40 14.50 -7.74 18.80
CA THR A 40 13.64 -7.42 19.95
C THR A 40 14.21 -6.25 20.76
N GLU A 41 15.53 -6.10 20.89
CA GLU A 41 16.11 -4.95 21.62
C GLU A 41 15.92 -3.62 20.89
N GLY A 42 16.04 -3.60 19.55
CA GLY A 42 15.83 -2.38 18.76
C GLY A 42 14.38 -1.87 18.78
N LEU A 43 13.40 -2.78 18.89
CA LEU A 43 11.96 -2.47 18.89
C LEU A 43 11.38 -2.26 20.28
N LEU A 44 12.02 -2.74 21.35
CA LEU A 44 11.59 -2.50 22.73
C LEU A 44 12.03 -1.13 23.28
N THR A 45 13.05 -0.51 22.68
CA THR A 45 13.55 0.81 23.11
C THR A 45 12.65 1.96 22.63
N ALA A 46 11.83 1.73 21.60
CA ALA A 46 10.75 2.62 21.19
C ALA A 46 9.43 2.01 21.68
N GLY A 47 8.88 2.50 22.79
CA GLY A 47 7.66 2.01 23.46
C GLY A 47 6.34 2.10 22.65
N HIS A 48 6.35 1.74 21.38
CA HIS A 48 5.19 1.62 20.51
C HIS A 48 4.96 0.14 20.18
N TYR A 49 3.84 -0.38 20.68
CA TYR A 49 3.23 -1.62 20.23
C TYR A 49 3.29 -1.71 18.69
N VAL A 50 4.10 -2.61 18.16
CA VAL A 50 3.98 -3.03 16.77
C VAL A 50 2.57 -3.58 16.63
N SER A 51 1.70 -2.83 15.95
CA SER A 51 0.34 -3.28 15.67
C SER A 51 0.44 -4.44 14.70
N PHE A 52 0.59 -5.66 15.23
CA PHE A 52 0.29 -6.88 14.50
C PHE A 52 -1.09 -6.69 13.88
N THR A 53 -1.24 -6.99 12.59
CA THR A 53 -2.53 -6.90 11.91
C THR A 53 -3.57 -7.87 12.48
N ASN A 54 -3.15 -8.76 13.38
CA ASN A 54 -3.99 -9.59 14.23
C ASN A 54 -3.22 -10.00 15.50
N PRO A 55 -3.82 -9.96 16.71
CA PRO A 55 -3.24 -10.57 17.91
C PRO A 55 -3.16 -12.11 17.84
N LEU A 56 -3.65 -12.73 16.76
CA LEU A 56 -3.49 -14.15 16.48
C LEU A 56 -2.12 -14.52 15.86
N ALA A 57 -1.31 -13.51 15.50
CA ALA A 57 0.04 -13.73 14.93
C ALA A 57 1.04 -14.31 15.96
N SER A 58 0.71 -14.30 17.25
CA SER A 58 1.53 -14.93 18.30
C SER A 58 1.43 -16.46 18.32
N ASN A 59 0.49 -17.07 17.61
CA ASN A 59 0.34 -18.53 17.55
C ASN A 59 1.11 -19.20 16.39
N ILE A 60 2.04 -18.49 15.75
CA ILE A 60 2.84 -19.02 14.62
C ILE A 60 3.89 -20.06 15.06
N SER A 61 4.13 -20.24 16.37
CA SER A 61 5.17 -21.13 16.89
C SER A 61 4.88 -22.63 16.84
N THR A 62 3.73 -23.08 16.33
CA THR A 62 3.47 -24.52 16.17
C THR A 62 3.03 -24.81 14.73
N ALA A 63 4.00 -25.15 13.87
CA ALA A 63 3.68 -25.82 12.61
C ALA A 63 2.96 -27.14 12.95
N PRO A 64 1.80 -27.45 12.35
CA PRO A 64 1.15 -28.73 12.54
C PRO A 64 2.09 -29.86 12.11
N GLU A 65 2.23 -30.92 12.91
CA GLU A 65 3.13 -32.06 12.63
C GLU A 65 2.87 -32.77 11.29
N HIS A 66 1.77 -32.44 10.60
CA HIS A 66 1.36 -33.03 9.33
C HIS A 66 0.77 -31.98 8.36
N GLU A 67 1.40 -30.81 8.22
CA GLU A 67 0.97 -29.78 7.26
C GLU A 67 1.44 -30.13 5.83
N SER A 68 0.55 -30.07 4.83
CA SER A 68 0.95 -30.24 3.43
C SER A 68 1.74 -29.01 2.94
N ASN A 69 2.63 -29.18 1.95
CA ASN A 69 3.39 -28.06 1.37
C ASN A 69 2.48 -26.93 0.84
N LEU A 70 1.27 -27.27 0.38
CA LEU A 70 0.29 -26.31 -0.10
C LEU A 70 -0.36 -25.52 1.04
N ASP A 71 -0.69 -26.19 2.14
CA ASP A 71 -1.26 -25.54 3.33
C ASP A 71 -0.23 -24.61 3.98
N ALA A 72 1.02 -25.05 4.08
CA ALA A 72 2.13 -24.23 4.52
C ALA A 72 2.30 -23.00 3.62
N SER A 73 2.31 -23.18 2.29
CA SER A 73 2.38 -22.07 1.32
C SER A 73 1.20 -21.10 1.45
N ALA A 74 -0.02 -21.60 1.65
CA ALA A 74 -1.19 -20.76 1.87
C ALA A 74 -1.12 -19.98 3.20
N ARG A 75 -0.50 -20.56 4.23
CA ARG A 75 -0.35 -19.97 5.57
C ARG A 75 0.68 -18.85 5.64
N ILE A 76 1.79 -18.93 4.90
CA ILE A 76 2.88 -17.94 4.97
C ILE A 76 3.15 -17.19 3.65
N GLY A 77 2.57 -17.63 2.53
CA GLY A 77 2.84 -17.09 1.20
C GLY A 77 2.24 -15.71 0.94
N GLY A 78 1.33 -15.22 1.78
CA GLY A 78 0.72 -13.90 1.63
C GLY A 78 1.73 -12.76 1.74
N GLY A 79 2.75 -12.91 2.57
CA GLY A 79 3.85 -11.95 2.67
C GLY A 79 4.60 -11.80 1.34
N ARG A 80 4.77 -12.89 0.59
CA ARG A 80 5.43 -12.88 -0.73
C ARG A 80 4.59 -12.20 -1.80
N LEU A 81 3.27 -12.40 -1.75
CA LEU A 81 2.35 -11.71 -2.63
C LEU A 81 2.35 -10.19 -2.34
N GLU A 82 2.38 -9.79 -1.07
CA GLU A 82 2.45 -8.38 -0.67
C GLU A 82 3.79 -7.74 -1.05
N GLU A 83 4.92 -8.40 -0.77
CA GLU A 83 6.26 -7.95 -1.20
C GLU A 83 6.31 -7.77 -2.72
N SER A 84 5.84 -8.76 -3.48
CA SER A 84 5.77 -8.68 -4.94
C SER A 84 4.87 -7.53 -5.39
N PHE A 85 3.69 -7.35 -4.82
CA PHE A 85 2.75 -6.28 -5.18
C PHE A 85 3.35 -4.89 -4.93
N MET A 86 3.92 -4.67 -3.75
CA MET A 86 4.49 -3.38 -3.33
C MET A 86 5.70 -2.98 -4.18
N ALA A 87 6.50 -3.96 -4.60
CA ALA A 87 7.72 -3.77 -5.39
C ALA A 87 7.52 -3.88 -6.92
N SER A 88 6.26 -3.90 -7.39
CA SER A 88 5.96 -3.93 -8.83
C SER A 88 4.80 -2.99 -9.17
N SER A 89 3.56 -3.47 -9.28
CA SER A 89 2.40 -2.68 -9.67
C SER A 89 2.24 -1.44 -8.79
N HIS A 90 2.31 -1.58 -7.47
CA HIS A 90 2.24 -0.43 -6.57
C HIS A 90 3.33 0.59 -6.89
N ALA A 91 4.61 0.18 -6.87
CA ALA A 91 5.72 1.10 -7.11
C ALA A 91 5.66 1.81 -8.46
N LYS A 92 5.29 1.11 -9.54
CA LYS A 92 5.16 1.68 -10.87
C LYS A 92 4.06 2.74 -10.93
N PHE A 93 2.83 2.41 -10.52
CA PHE A 93 1.72 3.36 -10.59
C PHE A 93 1.88 4.50 -9.59
N TYR A 94 2.36 4.20 -8.37
CA TYR A 94 2.62 5.20 -7.34
C TYR A 94 3.65 6.22 -7.83
N THR A 95 4.76 5.77 -8.40
CA THR A 95 5.79 6.67 -8.92
C THR A 95 5.28 7.44 -10.14
N ALA A 96 4.60 6.78 -11.08
CA ALA A 96 4.09 7.42 -12.29
C ALA A 96 3.09 8.54 -11.98
N ILE A 97 2.08 8.26 -11.15
CA ILE A 97 1.03 9.23 -10.80
C ILE A 97 1.60 10.44 -10.06
N ASN A 98 2.51 10.21 -9.09
CA ASN A 98 3.15 11.29 -8.36
C ASN A 98 4.11 12.11 -9.25
N THR A 99 4.79 11.46 -10.21
CA THR A 99 5.66 12.15 -11.18
C THR A 99 4.87 13.09 -12.08
N VAL A 100 3.73 12.64 -12.63
CA VAL A 100 2.89 13.51 -13.47
C VAL A 100 2.04 14.48 -12.65
N SER A 101 1.95 14.29 -11.32
CA SER A 101 1.30 15.22 -10.40
C SER A 101 -0.17 15.53 -10.76
N ILE A 102 -0.92 14.51 -11.21
CA ILE A 102 -2.35 14.65 -11.57
C ILE A 102 -3.30 14.36 -10.40
N ALA A 103 -2.84 13.59 -9.41
CA ALA A 103 -3.59 13.24 -8.20
C ALA A 103 -2.62 12.95 -7.04
N PRO A 104 -3.03 13.14 -5.77
CA PRO A 104 -2.24 12.69 -4.63
C PRO A 104 -2.32 11.16 -4.54
N CYS A 105 -1.27 10.46 -4.99
CA CYS A 105 -1.16 9.02 -4.84
C CYS A 105 -0.32 8.72 -3.61
N ILE A 106 -0.99 8.45 -2.49
CA ILE A 106 -0.37 8.31 -1.17
C ILE A 106 -0.90 7.08 -0.46
N VAL A 107 -0.13 6.59 0.51
CA VAL A 107 -0.53 5.51 1.42
C VAL A 107 -0.38 6.02 2.85
N GLY A 108 -1.14 5.52 3.83
CA GLY A 108 -1.15 6.01 5.22
C GLY A 108 0.12 5.82 6.03
N LYS A 109 1.24 5.52 5.39
CA LYS A 109 2.56 5.43 6.01
C LYS A 109 3.53 6.34 5.28
N SER A 110 4.53 6.82 6.03
CA SER A 110 5.68 7.51 5.46
C SER A 110 5.33 8.81 4.76
N ASN A 111 4.40 9.55 5.36
CA ASN A 111 3.97 10.87 4.96
C ASN A 111 4.45 11.91 5.97
N MET A 112 4.65 13.13 5.49
CA MET A 112 5.00 14.27 6.31
C MET A 112 4.27 15.52 5.81
N PHE A 113 3.58 16.21 6.71
CA PHE A 113 2.87 17.46 6.45
C PHE A 113 2.84 18.31 7.72
N ARG A 114 2.50 19.60 7.57
CA ARG A 114 2.47 20.54 8.69
C ARG A 114 1.14 20.45 9.42
N ARG A 115 1.21 20.32 10.75
CA ARG A 115 0.04 20.35 11.64
C ARG A 115 -0.75 21.65 11.48
N SER A 116 -0.09 22.80 11.35
CA SER A 116 -0.74 24.11 11.16
C SER A 116 -1.63 24.13 9.91
N HIS A 117 -1.13 23.61 8.79
CA HIS A 117 -1.90 23.54 7.55
C HIS A 117 -3.12 22.64 7.71
N LEU A 118 -2.95 21.46 8.30
CA LEU A 118 -4.08 20.53 8.50
C LEU A 118 -5.14 21.14 9.42
N ASN A 119 -4.73 21.73 10.55
CA ASN A 119 -5.63 22.38 11.48
C ASN A 119 -6.41 23.53 10.83
N TYR A 120 -5.74 24.36 10.02
CA TYR A 120 -6.40 25.45 9.30
C TYR A 120 -7.46 24.93 8.32
N LEU A 121 -7.16 23.86 7.60
CA LEU A 121 -8.06 23.30 6.59
C LEU A 121 -9.25 22.51 7.16
N THR A 122 -9.21 22.18 8.44
CA THR A 122 -10.23 21.37 9.13
C THR A 122 -10.95 22.13 10.25
N SER A 123 -10.62 23.41 10.44
CA SER A 123 -11.19 24.25 11.51
C SER A 123 -12.66 24.61 11.33
N THR A 124 -13.23 24.36 10.15
CA THR A 124 -14.62 24.72 9.83
C THR A 124 -15.64 23.69 10.32
N SER A 125 -15.21 22.54 10.83
CA SER A 125 -16.12 21.53 11.38
C SER A 125 -16.54 21.89 12.80
N SER A 126 -17.85 21.81 13.08
CA SER A 126 -18.38 21.89 14.45
C SER A 126 -18.28 20.57 15.21
N ASP A 127 -18.21 19.46 14.48
CA ASP A 127 -18.41 18.12 15.03
C ASP A 127 -17.10 17.45 15.45
N TYR A 128 -15.97 17.96 14.94
CA TYR A 128 -14.64 17.38 15.14
C TYR A 128 -13.62 18.44 15.53
N ALA A 129 -12.62 18.03 16.31
CA ALA A 129 -11.47 18.86 16.57
C ALA A 129 -10.66 19.09 15.26
N PRO A 130 -10.07 20.28 15.06
CA PRO A 130 -9.22 20.53 13.90
C PRO A 130 -8.00 19.59 13.90
N GLY A 131 -7.67 19.06 12.74
CA GLY A 131 -6.53 18.17 12.51
C GLY A 131 -6.97 16.79 12.04
N ILE A 132 -6.41 15.75 12.65
CA ILE A 132 -6.64 14.35 12.25
C ILE A 132 -8.04 13.87 12.67
N ASP A 133 -8.59 14.40 13.77
CA ASP A 133 -9.89 14.00 14.32
C ASP A 133 -11.05 14.23 13.32
N PHE A 134 -10.92 15.25 12.46
CA PHE A 134 -11.82 15.52 11.34
C PHE A 134 -12.04 14.31 10.40
N PHE A 135 -11.08 13.38 10.33
CA PHE A 135 -11.14 12.20 9.45
C PHE A 135 -11.46 10.90 10.22
N SER A 136 -11.83 10.98 11.49
CA SER A 136 -12.01 9.82 12.37
C SER A 136 -13.11 8.85 11.92
N GLU A 137 -14.09 9.33 11.16
CA GLU A 137 -15.16 8.52 10.55
C GLU A 137 -14.74 7.82 9.24
N ASN A 138 -13.51 8.02 8.78
CA ASN A 138 -13.01 7.48 7.52
C ASN A 138 -11.92 6.43 7.78
N ILE A 139 -11.98 5.33 7.02
CA ILE A 139 -10.97 4.26 7.08
C ILE A 139 -9.79 4.48 6.11
N CYS A 140 -9.91 5.47 5.21
CA CYS A 140 -8.86 5.95 4.32
C CYS A 140 -8.59 7.43 4.61
N GLU A 141 -8.41 7.73 5.91
CA GLU A 141 -8.05 9.05 6.41
C GLU A 141 -6.80 9.60 5.73
N ASP A 142 -5.85 8.72 5.43
CA ASP A 142 -4.61 9.01 4.72
C ASP A 142 -4.86 9.70 3.39
N HIS A 143 -5.63 9.06 2.52
CA HIS A 143 -6.00 9.56 1.20
C HIS A 143 -6.75 10.89 1.30
N LEU A 144 -7.69 11.01 2.25
CA LEU A 144 -8.47 12.23 2.44
C LEU A 144 -7.63 13.41 2.94
N ILE A 145 -6.66 13.17 3.81
CA ILE A 145 -5.68 14.18 4.23
C ILE A 145 -4.88 14.67 3.01
N GLY A 146 -4.39 13.74 2.20
CA GLY A 146 -3.66 14.09 0.97
C GLY A 146 -4.50 14.86 -0.03
N ASP A 147 -5.75 14.45 -0.25
CA ASP A 147 -6.68 15.13 -1.15
C ASP A 147 -7.05 16.54 -0.65
N LEU A 148 -7.29 16.68 0.67
CA LEU A 148 -7.56 17.98 1.29
C LEU A 148 -6.38 18.94 1.10
N LEU A 149 -5.16 18.49 1.43
CA LEU A 149 -3.94 19.29 1.26
C LEU A 149 -3.64 19.60 -0.21
N TRP A 150 -3.97 18.68 -1.12
CA TRP A 150 -3.77 18.86 -2.56
C TRP A 150 -4.71 19.92 -3.15
N ARG A 151 -5.99 19.90 -2.77
CA ARG A 151 -7.04 20.72 -3.38
C ARG A 151 -7.23 22.08 -2.72
N LYS A 152 -7.07 22.17 -1.40
CA LYS A 152 -7.36 23.40 -0.65
C LYS A 152 -6.13 24.29 -0.53
N GLN A 153 -6.39 25.59 -0.41
CA GLN A 153 -5.36 26.59 -0.18
C GLN A 153 -5.06 26.76 1.31
N ILE A 154 -3.78 26.67 1.65
CA ILE A 154 -3.28 27.00 3.00
C ILE A 154 -3.19 28.53 3.20
N PRO A 155 -3.03 29.02 4.44
CA PRO A 155 -2.94 30.46 4.72
C PRO A 155 -1.88 31.17 3.88
N GLU A 156 -0.72 30.54 3.72
CA GLU A 156 0.43 31.06 2.99
C GLU A 156 0.13 31.18 1.48
N GLU A 157 -0.56 30.19 0.89
CA GLU A 157 -1.05 30.26 -0.50
C GLU A 157 -2.06 31.40 -0.69
N LYS A 158 -2.91 31.67 0.32
CA LYS A 158 -3.84 32.81 0.30
C LYS A 158 -3.13 34.15 0.46
N ALA A 159 -2.01 34.18 1.18
CA ALA A 159 -1.15 35.35 1.33
C ALA A 159 -0.30 35.62 0.07
N GLY A 160 -0.38 34.78 -0.96
CA GLY A 160 0.31 34.94 -2.24
C GLY A 160 1.63 34.17 -2.34
N GLU A 161 1.98 33.35 -1.35
CA GLU A 161 3.16 32.50 -1.44
C GLU A 161 2.94 31.34 -2.41
N LYS A 162 3.99 30.98 -3.14
CA LYS A 162 3.97 29.81 -4.03
C LYS A 162 4.30 28.55 -3.25
N TRP A 163 3.43 27.55 -3.37
CA TRP A 163 3.59 26.24 -2.72
C TRP A 163 3.32 25.11 -3.70
N ASN A 164 4.11 24.04 -3.61
CA ASN A 164 3.84 22.79 -4.30
C ASN A 164 2.86 21.94 -3.49
N LYS A 165 2.00 21.19 -4.19
CA LYS A 165 0.91 20.44 -3.55
C LYS A 165 1.38 19.20 -2.78
N HIS A 166 1.98 18.22 -3.48
CA HIS A 166 2.63 17.08 -2.84
C HIS A 166 3.99 16.79 -3.52
N GLY A 167 4.90 16.10 -2.82
CA GLY A 167 6.15 15.64 -3.40
C GLY A 167 6.57 14.24 -2.95
N LEU A 168 6.84 13.36 -3.92
CA LEU A 168 7.54 12.11 -3.68
C LEU A 168 9.03 12.41 -3.43
N VAL A 169 9.58 11.90 -2.32
CA VAL A 169 11.02 11.91 -2.09
C VAL A 169 11.65 10.77 -2.90
N LEU A 170 12.52 11.13 -3.84
CA LEU A 170 13.24 10.17 -4.67
C LEU A 170 14.51 9.71 -3.93
N GLY A 171 14.85 8.43 -4.06
CA GLY A 171 15.99 7.82 -3.37
C GLY A 171 15.58 7.15 -2.07
N ASP A 172 14.88 7.85 -1.19
CA ASP A 172 14.46 7.30 0.10
C ASP A 172 13.25 6.37 -0.03
N LEU A 173 13.35 5.18 0.56
CA LEU A 173 12.29 4.17 0.60
C LEU A 173 11.76 3.99 2.02
N ALA A 174 10.46 3.79 2.14
CA ALA A 174 9.82 3.41 3.39
C ALA A 174 9.67 1.89 3.47
N ILE A 175 10.68 1.23 4.01
CA ILE A 175 10.75 -0.24 4.08
C ILE A 175 10.00 -0.73 5.31
N GLN A 176 9.04 -1.62 5.12
CA GLN A 176 8.29 -2.25 6.19
C GLN A 176 8.49 -3.77 6.17
N PRO A 177 8.87 -4.39 7.31
CA PRO A 177 8.84 -5.83 7.42
C PRO A 177 7.38 -6.31 7.51
N MET A 178 7.08 -7.39 6.81
CA MET A 178 5.83 -8.14 6.93
C MET A 178 6.19 -9.58 7.30
N ALA A 179 5.62 -10.12 8.38
CA ALA A 179 5.91 -11.47 8.83
C ALA A 179 4.61 -12.23 9.05
N GLY A 180 4.60 -13.52 8.69
CA GLY A 180 3.50 -14.42 9.04
C GLY A 180 2.17 -14.14 8.34
N MET A 181 2.18 -13.46 7.19
CA MET A 181 0.96 -13.13 6.46
C MET A 181 0.52 -14.29 5.58
N SER A 182 -0.70 -14.78 5.79
CA SER A 182 -1.33 -15.79 4.94
C SER A 182 -1.86 -15.22 3.62
N VAL A 183 -2.04 -16.08 2.62
CA VAL A 183 -2.65 -15.71 1.33
C VAL A 183 -4.07 -15.16 1.54
N ARG A 184 -4.82 -15.73 2.51
CA ARG A 184 -6.15 -15.23 2.89
C ARG A 184 -6.08 -13.80 3.43
N GLU A 185 -5.10 -13.48 4.26
CA GLU A 185 -4.90 -12.12 4.79
C GLU A 185 -4.48 -11.15 3.69
N TYR A 186 -3.63 -11.59 2.74
CA TYR A 186 -3.28 -10.81 1.56
C TYR A 186 -4.53 -10.45 0.73
N ILE A 187 -5.35 -11.45 0.40
CA ILE A 187 -6.63 -11.26 -0.31
C ILE A 187 -7.54 -10.31 0.49
N ALA A 188 -7.74 -10.55 1.78
CA ALA A 188 -8.61 -9.72 2.62
C ALA A 188 -8.13 -8.26 2.70
N ARG A 189 -6.81 -8.04 2.74
CA ARG A 189 -6.20 -6.70 2.72
C ARG A 189 -6.43 -6.00 1.40
N ARG A 190 -6.16 -6.65 0.27
CA ARG A 190 -6.39 -6.10 -1.08
C ARG A 190 -7.87 -5.80 -1.32
N VAL A 191 -8.77 -6.71 -0.93
CA VAL A 191 -10.23 -6.51 -1.01
C VAL A 191 -10.67 -5.28 -0.20
N ARG A 192 -10.16 -5.12 1.02
CA ARG A 192 -10.47 -3.94 1.85
C ARG A 192 -10.00 -2.66 1.18
N TRP A 193 -8.76 -2.62 0.68
CA TRP A 193 -8.25 -1.44 -0.03
C TRP A 193 -9.10 -1.07 -1.25
N LEU A 194 -9.49 -2.05 -2.06
CA LEU A 194 -10.34 -1.82 -3.23
C LEU A 194 -11.75 -1.37 -2.84
N ARG A 195 -12.35 -1.96 -1.80
CA ARG A 195 -13.69 -1.57 -1.31
C ARG A 195 -13.75 -0.14 -0.80
N VAL A 196 -12.65 0.37 -0.24
CA VAL A 196 -12.59 1.77 0.17
C VAL A 196 -12.30 2.66 -1.04
N ARG A 197 -11.31 2.28 -1.86
CA ARG A 197 -10.89 3.05 -3.04
C ARG A 197 -11.98 3.22 -4.10
N LYS A 198 -12.91 2.28 -4.25
CA LYS A 198 -13.98 2.40 -5.26
C LYS A 198 -14.91 3.59 -5.05
N TRP A 199 -14.93 4.16 -3.85
CA TRP A 199 -15.69 5.38 -3.54
C TRP A 199 -14.81 6.62 -3.40
N THR A 200 -13.54 6.47 -3.00
CA THR A 200 -12.63 7.63 -2.88
C THR A 200 -11.98 8.01 -4.22
N VAL A 201 -11.59 7.01 -5.02
CA VAL A 201 -10.93 7.14 -6.33
C VAL A 201 -11.58 6.21 -7.36
N THR A 202 -12.88 6.42 -7.58
CA THR A 202 -13.76 5.57 -8.40
C THR A 202 -13.15 5.20 -9.76
N LEU A 203 -12.82 6.21 -10.58
CA LEU A 203 -12.32 5.97 -11.94
C LEU A 203 -11.05 5.10 -11.94
N ALA A 204 -10.04 5.49 -11.15
CA ALA A 204 -8.78 4.74 -11.04
C ALA A 204 -9.01 3.31 -10.54
N THR A 205 -9.95 3.10 -9.62
CA THR A 205 -10.28 1.78 -9.09
C THR A 205 -10.95 0.89 -10.15
N PHE A 206 -11.88 1.43 -10.94
CA PHE A 206 -12.59 0.63 -11.93
C PHE A 206 -11.75 0.29 -13.17
N VAL A 207 -10.74 1.09 -13.49
CA VAL A 207 -9.79 0.79 -14.57
C VAL A 207 -8.61 -0.10 -14.13
N GLU A 208 -8.43 -0.34 -12.81
CA GLU A 208 -7.31 -1.12 -12.23
C GLU A 208 -7.07 -2.47 -12.95
N PRO A 209 -8.08 -3.29 -13.31
CA PRO A 209 -7.82 -4.55 -14.00
C PRO A 209 -7.25 -4.38 -15.41
N GLY A 210 -7.62 -3.29 -16.10
CA GLY A 210 -7.21 -3.02 -17.47
C GLY A 210 -5.74 -2.59 -17.59
N VAL A 211 -5.08 -2.31 -16.46
CA VAL A 211 -3.67 -1.89 -16.40
C VAL A 211 -2.74 -2.96 -15.83
N GLU A 212 -3.28 -4.16 -15.54
CA GLU A 212 -2.52 -5.32 -15.08
C GLU A 212 -2.06 -6.19 -16.26
N PRO A 213 -0.88 -6.82 -16.18
CA PRO A 213 -0.22 -7.45 -17.32
C PRO A 213 -1.08 -8.46 -18.06
N LEU A 214 -1.84 -9.32 -17.36
CA LEU A 214 -2.58 -10.40 -18.01
C LEU A 214 -3.71 -9.87 -18.89
N LEU A 215 -4.59 -9.04 -18.33
CA LEU A 215 -5.75 -8.50 -19.04
C LEU A 215 -5.35 -7.39 -20.03
N CYS A 216 -4.43 -6.52 -19.65
CA CYS A 216 -3.89 -5.48 -20.54
C CYS A 216 -3.21 -6.10 -21.77
N SER A 217 -2.39 -7.13 -21.56
CA SER A 217 -1.78 -7.86 -22.68
C SER A 217 -2.82 -8.55 -23.55
N ALA A 218 -3.92 -9.04 -22.98
CA ALA A 218 -5.00 -9.67 -23.74
C ALA A 218 -5.69 -8.66 -24.66
N TYR A 219 -5.97 -7.44 -24.17
CA TYR A 219 -6.51 -6.37 -25.01
C TYR A 219 -5.56 -5.97 -26.14
N GLY A 220 -4.27 -5.78 -25.83
CA GLY A 220 -3.27 -5.44 -26.83
C GLY A 220 -3.10 -6.55 -27.89
N SER A 221 -3.05 -7.81 -27.46
CA SER A 221 -2.92 -8.95 -28.37
C SER A 221 -4.14 -9.11 -29.24
N PHE A 222 -5.34 -8.92 -28.67
CA PHE A 222 -6.59 -8.94 -29.42
C PHE A 222 -6.57 -7.88 -30.51
N ALA A 223 -6.21 -6.63 -30.18
CA ALA A 223 -6.12 -5.55 -31.16
C ALA A 223 -5.12 -5.87 -32.28
N ILE A 224 -3.91 -6.34 -31.93
CA ILE A 224 -2.85 -6.68 -32.90
C ILE A 224 -3.28 -7.81 -33.85
N THR A 225 -4.03 -8.80 -33.36
CA THR A 225 -4.40 -9.96 -34.17
C THR A 225 -5.78 -9.87 -34.80
N THR A 226 -6.53 -8.77 -34.62
CA THR A 226 -7.88 -8.63 -35.19
C THR A 226 -8.05 -7.39 -36.06
N LEU A 227 -7.35 -6.28 -35.76
CA LEU A 227 -7.50 -5.06 -36.54
C LEU A 227 -6.86 -5.22 -37.94
N PRO A 228 -7.55 -4.83 -39.03
CA PRO A 228 -7.04 -4.99 -40.40
C PRO A 228 -5.69 -4.33 -40.63
N TRP A 229 -5.46 -3.18 -39.99
CA TRP A 229 -4.20 -2.44 -40.12
C TRP A 229 -2.96 -3.29 -39.78
N PHE A 230 -3.01 -4.10 -38.73
CA PHE A 230 -1.88 -4.96 -38.35
C PHE A 230 -1.69 -6.14 -39.31
N HIS A 231 -2.77 -6.65 -39.89
CA HIS A 231 -2.70 -7.69 -40.91
C HIS A 231 -2.10 -7.15 -42.21
N GLU A 232 -2.61 -6.02 -42.70
CA GLU A 232 -2.24 -5.41 -43.98
C GLU A 232 -0.83 -4.81 -43.97
N ASN A 233 -0.42 -4.19 -42.85
CA ASN A 233 0.87 -3.46 -42.79
C ASN A 233 1.99 -4.26 -42.12
N LEU A 234 1.67 -5.15 -41.17
CA LEU A 234 2.67 -5.89 -40.40
C LEU A 234 2.61 -7.42 -40.62
N GLY A 235 1.73 -7.88 -41.52
CA GLY A 235 1.58 -9.30 -41.83
C GLY A 235 1.09 -10.14 -40.64
N MET A 236 0.45 -9.52 -39.65
CA MET A 236 0.01 -10.23 -38.45
C MET A 236 -1.09 -11.25 -38.80
N PRO A 237 -0.90 -12.55 -38.48
CA PRO A 237 -1.92 -13.55 -38.74
C PRO A 237 -3.10 -13.37 -37.79
N GLN A 238 -4.33 -13.39 -38.34
CA GLN A 238 -5.55 -13.30 -37.54
C GLN A 238 -5.96 -14.67 -36.98
N THR A 239 -5.07 -15.28 -36.19
CA THR A 239 -5.26 -16.62 -35.61
C THR A 239 -5.10 -16.61 -34.11
N TRP A 240 -5.72 -17.58 -33.43
CA TRP A 240 -5.54 -17.77 -31.99
C TRP A 240 -4.09 -18.07 -31.59
N LEU A 241 -3.32 -18.73 -32.45
CA LEU A 241 -1.91 -18.98 -32.20
C LEU A 241 -1.12 -17.67 -32.17
N ALA A 242 -1.34 -16.79 -33.15
CA ALA A 242 -0.73 -15.46 -33.16
C ALA A 242 -1.11 -14.66 -31.91
N PHE A 243 -2.39 -14.73 -31.50
CA PHE A 243 -2.86 -14.08 -30.28
C PHE A 243 -2.10 -14.56 -29.05
N ILE A 244 -1.97 -15.87 -28.86
CA ILE A 244 -1.26 -16.47 -27.71
C ILE A 244 0.21 -16.07 -27.72
N ILE A 245 0.88 -16.08 -28.88
CA ILE A 245 2.29 -15.71 -29.00
C ILE A 245 2.50 -14.23 -28.65
N VAL A 246 1.69 -13.33 -29.21
CA VAL A 246 1.76 -11.89 -28.90
C VAL A 246 1.47 -11.65 -27.42
N TRP A 247 0.46 -12.33 -26.88
CA TRP A 247 0.08 -12.23 -25.48
C TRP A 247 1.19 -12.68 -24.54
N LEU A 248 1.72 -13.89 -24.75
CA LEU A 248 2.84 -14.41 -23.96
C LEU A 248 4.07 -13.51 -24.07
N SER A 249 4.38 -13.00 -25.27
CA SER A 249 5.52 -12.11 -25.48
C SER A 249 5.38 -10.83 -24.67
N ASN A 250 4.19 -10.22 -24.66
CA ASN A 250 3.93 -9.02 -23.87
C ASN A 250 3.95 -9.29 -22.36
N VAL A 251 3.35 -10.39 -21.91
CA VAL A 251 3.38 -10.82 -20.50
C VAL A 251 4.82 -11.08 -20.03
N VAL A 252 5.66 -11.73 -20.84
CA VAL A 252 7.08 -11.98 -20.53
C VAL A 252 7.86 -10.66 -20.49
N ALA A 253 7.64 -9.75 -21.43
CA ALA A 253 8.27 -8.43 -21.41
C ALA A 253 7.89 -7.65 -20.14
N TRP A 254 6.62 -7.71 -19.74
CA TRP A 254 6.14 -7.07 -18.51
C TRP A 254 6.73 -7.71 -17.25
N MET A 255 6.84 -9.03 -17.21
CA MET A 255 7.50 -9.76 -16.12
C MET A 255 8.98 -9.36 -16.03
N ALA A 256 9.69 -9.21 -17.15
CA ALA A 256 11.08 -8.75 -17.16
C ALA A 256 11.23 -7.32 -16.59
N LEU A 257 10.29 -6.42 -16.93
CA LEU A 257 10.24 -5.08 -16.35
C LEU A 257 9.97 -5.12 -14.83
N ASP A 258 8.99 -5.93 -14.39
CA ASP A 258 8.69 -6.08 -12.97
C ASP A 258 9.85 -6.68 -12.19
N TRP A 259 10.60 -7.62 -12.80
CA TRP A 259 11.82 -8.17 -12.22
C TRP A 259 12.90 -7.08 -12.06
N ALA A 260 13.12 -6.28 -13.10
CA ALA A 260 14.08 -5.18 -13.04
C ALA A 260 13.71 -4.17 -11.94
N VAL A 261 12.44 -3.75 -11.88
CA VAL A 261 11.93 -2.85 -10.83
C VAL A 261 12.12 -3.47 -9.45
N TYR A 262 11.73 -4.73 -9.27
CA TYR A 262 11.89 -5.46 -8.02
C TYR A 262 13.34 -5.49 -7.54
N THR A 263 14.27 -5.87 -8.43
CA THR A 263 15.70 -5.94 -8.11
C THR A 263 16.30 -4.59 -7.77
N ASN A 264 15.90 -3.53 -8.49
CA ASN A 264 16.37 -2.17 -8.24
C ASN A 264 15.89 -1.66 -6.88
N LEU A 265 14.58 -1.79 -6.57
CA LEU A 265 14.02 -1.35 -5.30
C LEU A 265 14.60 -2.11 -4.10
N HIS A 266 14.88 -3.40 -4.26
CA HIS A 266 15.45 -4.23 -3.20
C HIS A 266 16.99 -4.26 -3.17
N SER A 267 17.67 -3.57 -4.08
CA SER A 267 19.14 -3.54 -4.13
C SER A 267 19.76 -2.90 -2.90
N GLY A 268 19.01 -2.04 -2.19
CA GLY A 268 19.52 -1.22 -1.10
C GLY A 268 20.48 -0.13 -1.55
N ALA A 269 20.56 0.18 -2.85
CA ALA A 269 21.50 1.15 -3.39
C ALA A 269 21.31 2.58 -2.86
N SER A 270 20.13 2.90 -2.34
CA SER A 270 19.81 4.21 -1.75
C SER A 270 19.81 4.21 -0.21
N ILE A 271 20.24 3.12 0.43
CA ILE A 271 20.22 2.98 1.88
C ILE A 271 21.62 3.24 2.43
N GLU A 272 21.75 4.26 3.25
CA GLU A 272 22.95 4.50 4.05
C GLU A 272 22.96 3.51 5.22
N VAL A 273 23.76 2.44 5.09
CA VAL A 273 23.82 1.37 6.10
C VAL A 273 24.69 1.80 7.27
N ASP A 274 24.10 1.78 8.47
CA ASP A 274 24.78 2.03 9.73
C ASP A 274 24.59 0.85 10.72
N THR A 275 25.10 1.01 11.96
CA THR A 275 24.96 0.01 13.02
C THR A 275 23.51 -0.22 13.44
N ASN A 276 22.64 0.77 13.28
CA ASN A 276 21.23 0.73 13.69
C ASN A 276 20.30 0.24 12.56
N THR A 277 20.86 -0.03 11.37
CA THR A 277 20.06 -0.46 10.22
C THR A 277 19.56 -1.89 10.43
N PRO A 278 18.24 -2.13 10.47
CA PRO A 278 17.68 -3.43 10.78
C PRO A 278 17.89 -4.42 9.63
N SER A 279 17.92 -5.71 9.97
CA SER A 279 18.25 -6.82 9.06
C SER A 279 17.40 -6.82 7.76
N PHE A 280 16.10 -6.54 7.87
CA PHE A 280 15.18 -6.51 6.73
C PHE A 280 15.43 -5.34 5.77
N ALA A 281 16.01 -4.24 6.24
CA ALA A 281 16.31 -3.05 5.44
C ALA A 281 17.72 -3.09 4.81
N ARG A 282 18.61 -3.98 5.28
CA ARG A 282 19.96 -4.08 4.73
C ARG A 282 19.96 -4.59 3.28
N PRO A 283 20.92 -4.17 2.43
CA PRO A 283 21.10 -4.70 1.09
C PRO A 283 21.19 -6.24 1.07
N PRO A 284 20.71 -6.89 -0.01
CA PRO A 284 20.78 -8.34 -0.13
C PRO A 284 22.26 -8.79 -0.22
N ARG A 285 22.56 -9.94 0.39
CA ARG A 285 23.91 -10.57 0.29
C ARG A 285 24.22 -11.09 -1.12
N SER A 286 23.18 -11.26 -1.94
CA SER A 286 23.29 -11.74 -3.32
C SER A 286 22.76 -10.68 -4.30
N ARG A 287 22.84 -10.96 -5.61
CA ARG A 287 22.38 -10.04 -6.67
C ARG A 287 20.93 -9.59 -6.50
N SER A 288 20.08 -10.42 -5.90
CA SER A 288 18.68 -10.09 -5.61
C SER A 288 18.30 -10.57 -4.21
N ARG A 289 17.29 -9.93 -3.61
CA ARG A 289 16.77 -10.37 -2.30
C ARG A 289 16.17 -11.77 -2.37
N ARG A 290 15.48 -12.09 -3.47
CA ARG A 290 14.92 -13.43 -3.74
C ARG A 290 15.51 -14.00 -5.01
N PRO A 291 15.77 -15.32 -5.07
CA PRO A 291 15.97 -16.03 -6.33
C PRO A 291 14.83 -15.79 -7.31
N PHE A 292 15.14 -15.81 -8.60
CA PHE A 292 14.16 -15.51 -9.65
C PHE A 292 12.93 -16.42 -9.60
N ILE A 293 13.10 -17.74 -9.40
CA ILE A 293 11.99 -18.70 -9.39
C ILE A 293 11.03 -18.42 -8.23
N GLU A 294 11.58 -18.13 -7.06
CA GLU A 294 10.80 -17.78 -5.87
C GLU A 294 10.00 -16.50 -6.10
N TRP A 295 10.65 -15.46 -6.64
CA TRP A 295 9.99 -14.22 -7.03
C TRP A 295 8.93 -14.43 -8.12
N ALA A 296 9.24 -15.20 -9.17
CA ALA A 296 8.34 -15.43 -10.31
C ALA A 296 7.07 -16.18 -9.87
N SER A 297 7.20 -17.12 -8.92
CA SER A 297 6.04 -17.82 -8.34
C SER A 297 5.11 -16.86 -7.59
N ALA A 298 5.66 -15.94 -6.79
CA ALA A 298 4.89 -14.91 -6.08
C ALA A 298 4.29 -13.88 -7.05
N TRP A 299 5.05 -13.46 -8.06
CA TRP A 299 4.60 -12.57 -9.12
C TRP A 299 3.39 -13.18 -9.84
N LEU A 300 3.49 -14.43 -10.28
CA LEU A 300 2.41 -15.14 -10.97
C LEU A 300 1.18 -15.31 -10.09
N GLY A 301 1.36 -15.74 -8.83
CA GLY A 301 0.26 -15.85 -7.87
C GLY A 301 -0.46 -14.52 -7.66
N ARG A 302 0.30 -13.42 -7.58
CA ARG A 302 -0.25 -12.08 -7.47
C ARG A 302 -1.06 -11.68 -8.70
N GLU A 303 -0.55 -11.92 -9.91
CA GLU A 303 -1.24 -11.57 -11.15
C GLU A 303 -2.51 -12.39 -11.38
N ILE A 304 -2.48 -13.69 -11.06
CA ILE A 304 -3.66 -14.57 -11.14
C ILE A 304 -4.75 -14.12 -10.15
N LEU A 305 -4.37 -13.69 -8.94
CA LEU A 305 -5.31 -13.25 -7.93
C LEU A 305 -5.88 -11.86 -8.18
N ALA A 306 -5.23 -11.04 -9.02
CA ALA A 306 -5.53 -9.62 -9.12
C ALA A 306 -6.96 -9.34 -9.64
N LEU A 307 -7.35 -9.92 -10.78
CA LEU A 307 -8.70 -9.78 -11.34
C LEU A 307 -9.79 -10.42 -10.45
N PRO A 308 -9.65 -11.64 -9.90
CA PRO A 308 -10.61 -12.19 -8.95
C PRO A 308 -10.81 -11.31 -7.69
N VAL A 309 -9.71 -10.83 -7.11
CA VAL A 309 -9.74 -9.93 -5.94
C VAL A 309 -10.47 -8.63 -6.27
N TRP A 310 -10.16 -8.04 -7.42
CA TRP A 310 -10.84 -6.85 -7.91
C TRP A 310 -12.34 -7.08 -8.11
N THR A 311 -12.71 -8.16 -8.79
CA THR A 311 -14.11 -8.49 -9.08
C THR A 311 -14.90 -8.65 -7.78
N TRP A 312 -14.36 -9.39 -6.82
CA TRP A 312 -14.98 -9.58 -5.52
C TRP A 312 -15.08 -8.29 -4.69
N ALA A 313 -14.08 -7.41 -4.76
CA ALA A 313 -14.07 -6.17 -4.00
C ALA A 313 -15.03 -5.12 -4.58
N CYS A 314 -15.03 -4.95 -5.90
CA CYS A 314 -15.83 -3.95 -6.58
C CYS A 314 -17.30 -4.37 -6.69
N LEU A 315 -17.56 -5.62 -7.08
CA LEU A 315 -18.92 -6.14 -7.32
C LEU A 315 -19.53 -6.85 -6.10
N GLY A 316 -18.72 -7.44 -5.23
CA GLY A 316 -19.17 -8.24 -4.08
C GLY A 316 -19.53 -7.45 -2.80
N GLY A 317 -19.97 -6.20 -2.91
CA GLY A 317 -20.45 -5.38 -1.78
C GLY A 317 -19.46 -4.36 -1.20
N THR A 318 -19.82 -3.69 -0.09
CA THR A 318 -19.05 -2.55 0.49
C THR A 318 -18.59 -2.77 1.93
N THR A 319 -18.71 -4.00 2.45
CA THR A 319 -18.33 -4.30 3.84
C THR A 319 -16.84 -4.61 3.96
N VAL A 320 -16.17 -4.13 5.01
CA VAL A 320 -14.75 -4.41 5.28
C VAL A 320 -14.56 -4.88 6.72
N MET A 321 -13.65 -5.83 6.91
CA MET A 321 -13.17 -6.23 8.24
C MET A 321 -11.93 -5.41 8.57
N TRP A 322 -11.94 -4.74 9.71
CA TRP A 322 -10.83 -3.91 10.18
C TRP A 322 -10.66 -4.03 11.68
N ARG A 323 -9.46 -4.44 12.13
CA ARG A 323 -9.13 -4.65 13.56
C ARG A 323 -10.19 -5.47 14.32
N GLY A 324 -10.62 -6.59 13.73
CA GLY A 324 -11.62 -7.48 14.31
C GLY A 324 -13.08 -7.00 14.22
N LYS A 325 -13.33 -5.77 13.75
CA LYS A 325 -14.67 -5.20 13.60
C LYS A 325 -15.12 -5.17 12.15
N LYS A 326 -16.44 -5.21 11.94
CA LYS A 326 -17.07 -5.20 10.62
C LYS A 326 -17.63 -3.80 10.33
N PHE A 327 -17.25 -3.22 9.22
CA PHE A 327 -17.68 -1.88 8.82
C PHE A 327 -18.35 -1.90 7.45
N ARG A 328 -19.38 -1.08 7.25
CA ARG A 328 -19.91 -0.76 5.93
C ARG A 328 -19.28 0.55 5.45
N VAL A 329 -18.65 0.52 4.28
CA VAL A 329 -18.18 1.73 3.61
C VAL A 329 -19.34 2.31 2.79
N ASN A 330 -19.67 3.57 3.07
CA ASN A 330 -20.71 4.32 2.39
C ASN A 330 -20.16 5.09 1.18
N LEU A 331 -21.07 5.63 0.35
CA LEU A 331 -20.73 6.45 -0.82
C LEU A 331 -20.05 7.77 -0.44
N ASP A 332 -20.33 8.29 0.76
CA ASP A 332 -19.70 9.48 1.34
C ASP A 332 -18.32 9.19 1.96
N MET A 333 -17.77 8.00 1.72
CA MET A 333 -16.46 7.53 2.20
C MET A 333 -16.39 7.35 3.73
N LYS A 334 -17.49 7.56 4.46
CA LYS A 334 -17.57 7.29 5.90
C LYS A 334 -17.82 5.81 6.15
N VAL A 335 -17.43 5.34 7.33
CA VAL A 335 -17.64 3.96 7.75
C VAL A 335 -18.61 3.86 8.92
N ILE A 336 -19.53 2.91 8.84
CA ILE A 336 -20.46 2.58 9.94
C ILE A 336 -20.14 1.19 10.43
N GLU A 337 -19.87 1.05 11.74
CA GLU A 337 -19.67 -0.26 12.38
C GLU A 337 -20.99 -1.05 12.34
N ILE A 338 -20.95 -2.24 11.74
CA ILE A 338 -22.06 -3.20 11.78
C ILE A 338 -21.92 -3.98 13.08
N ARG A 339 -22.73 -3.61 14.08
CA ARG A 339 -22.88 -4.39 15.31
C ARG A 339 -23.77 -5.59 14.99
N ASP A 340 -23.23 -6.80 14.99
CA ASP A 340 -24.06 -7.99 14.90
C ASP A 340 -24.98 -8.03 16.12
N GLY A 341 -26.29 -8.09 15.90
CA GLY A 341 -27.34 -8.03 16.93
C GLY A 341 -27.36 -9.21 17.92
N ARG A 342 -26.31 -10.02 18.01
CA ARG A 342 -26.12 -10.97 19.11
C ARG A 342 -25.44 -10.24 20.26
N LYS A 343 -26.23 -9.87 21.27
CA LYS A 343 -25.73 -9.76 22.64
C LYS A 343 -25.14 -11.12 23.03
N LEU A 344 -23.87 -11.35 22.69
CA LEU A 344 -23.05 -12.27 23.46
C LEU A 344 -22.79 -11.54 24.77
N SER A 345 -23.49 -11.97 25.81
CA SER A 345 -23.18 -11.65 27.20
C SER A 345 -21.74 -12.07 27.49
N ILE A 346 -20.81 -11.13 27.29
CA ILE A 346 -19.48 -11.22 27.87
C ILE A 346 -19.70 -10.95 29.36
N PRO A 347 -19.25 -11.82 30.28
CA PRO A 347 -19.33 -11.51 31.69
C PRO A 347 -18.56 -10.23 31.96
N GLU A 348 -19.24 -9.30 32.60
CA GLU A 348 -18.75 -8.02 33.05
C GLU A 348 -17.47 -8.24 33.88
N ILE A 349 -16.31 -7.88 33.33
CA ILE A 349 -15.12 -7.70 34.16
C ILE A 349 -15.34 -6.39 34.90
N GLU A 350 -15.81 -6.55 36.12
CA GLU A 350 -15.97 -5.49 37.10
C GLU A 350 -14.64 -4.75 37.32
N ASN A 351 -14.75 -3.42 37.31
CA ASN A 351 -13.93 -2.46 38.05
C ASN A 351 -12.51 -2.16 37.57
N GLY A 352 -12.42 -1.05 36.83
CA GLY A 352 -11.27 -0.15 36.81
C GLY A 352 -11.73 1.28 36.53
N ARG A 353 -12.34 1.95 37.52
CA ARG A 353 -12.66 3.39 37.47
C ARG A 353 -11.40 4.19 37.13
N ALA A 354 -11.32 4.77 35.94
CA ALA A 354 -10.37 5.82 35.63
C ALA A 354 -11.05 7.17 35.85
N HIS A 355 -10.64 7.83 36.94
CA HIS A 355 -11.01 9.17 37.33
C HIS A 355 -10.78 10.19 36.21
N SER A 356 -11.77 11.08 36.05
CA SER A 356 -11.61 12.40 35.44
C SER A 356 -10.37 13.09 36.03
N LYS A 357 -9.48 13.58 35.16
CA LYS A 357 -8.57 14.67 35.49
C LYS A 357 -9.02 15.88 34.70
N ASP A 358 -9.90 16.66 35.34
CA ASP A 358 -9.94 18.10 35.15
C ASP A 358 -8.54 18.67 35.37
N ARG A 359 -8.13 19.54 34.45
CA ARG A 359 -7.00 20.45 34.62
C ARG A 359 -7.62 21.81 34.97
N GLN A 360 -7.53 22.18 36.24
CA GLN A 360 -7.49 23.57 36.65
C GLN A 360 -6.03 23.94 36.91
N ASP A 361 -5.73 25.19 36.55
CA ASP A 361 -4.48 25.95 36.59
C ASP A 361 -3.49 25.76 35.42
#